data_AF-A0A2V9VBM3-F1
#
_entry.id   AF-A0A2V9VBM3-F1
#
_cell.length_a   1.000
_cell.length_b   1.000
_cell.length_c   1.000
_cell.angle_alpha   90.00
_cell.angle_beta   90.00
_cell.angle_gamma   90.00
#
_symmetry.space_group_name_H-M   'P 1'
#
loop_
_entity.id
_entity.type
_entity.pdbx_description
1 polymer ?
#
loop_
_entity_poly.entity_id
_entity_poly.type
_entity_poly.pdbx_seq_one_letter_code
_entity_poly.pdbx_strand_id
1 'polypeptide(L)'
;MSKLLTMRAAIAELVQDGANVALGLQLEQMIPFAAGHEIIRQKKRDLTLIGPISDILFDQLIGAGCAKEIVAAWVGNVMMGSAYNFRRAVEQDGM
;
A
#
# COMPACT_ATOMS: atom_id res chain seq x y z
N MET A 1 2.98 -8.52 -28.54
CA MET A 1 3.10 -9.46 -27.40
C MET A 1 2.02 -9.12 -26.37
N SER A 2 1.50 -10.14 -25.68
CA SER A 2 0.48 -9.95 -24.64
C SER A 2 1.05 -9.23 -23.42
N LYS A 3 0.25 -8.36 -22.78
CA LYS A 3 0.56 -7.72 -21.49
C LYS A 3 -0.17 -8.38 -20.32
N LEU A 4 -0.87 -9.48 -20.57
CA LEU A 4 -1.62 -10.21 -19.55
C LEU A 4 -0.64 -10.99 -18.66
N LEU A 5 -0.59 -10.63 -17.39
CA LEU A 5 0.26 -11.26 -16.38
C LEU A 5 -0.59 -11.81 -15.23
N THR A 6 -0.07 -12.84 -14.57
CA THR A 6 -0.58 -13.23 -13.24
C THR A 6 -0.23 -12.14 -12.23
N MET A 7 -0.99 -12.03 -11.13
CA MET A 7 -0.69 -11.03 -10.10
C MET A 7 0.73 -11.21 -9.53
N ARG A 8 1.14 -12.46 -9.30
CA ARG A 8 2.50 -12.79 -8.85
C ARG A 8 3.57 -12.26 -9.81
N ALA A 9 3.42 -12.53 -11.10
CA ALA A 9 4.38 -12.05 -12.11
C ALA A 9 4.36 -10.51 -12.18
N ALA A 10 3.18 -9.89 -12.21
CA ALA A 10 3.05 -8.45 -12.28
C ALA A 10 3.75 -7.73 -11.11
N ILE A 11 3.54 -8.17 -9.87
CA ILE A 11 4.21 -7.57 -8.71
C ILE A 11 5.71 -7.87 -8.68
N ALA A 12 6.11 -9.09 -9.07
CA ALA A 12 7.53 -9.47 -9.07
C ALA A 12 8.33 -8.62 -10.07
N GLU A 13 7.76 -8.36 -11.25
CA GLU A 13 8.42 -7.65 -12.35
C GLU A 13 8.32 -6.12 -12.21
N LEU A 14 7.17 -5.61 -11.77
CA LEU A 14 6.86 -4.17 -11.87
C LEU A 14 7.01 -3.41 -10.55
N VAL A 15 7.05 -4.10 -9.40
CA VAL A 15 7.21 -3.46 -8.09
C VAL A 15 8.56 -3.86 -7.52
N GLN A 16 9.51 -2.93 -7.52
CA GLN A 16 10.82 -3.12 -6.87
C GLN A 16 10.78 -2.58 -5.44
N ASP A 17 11.71 -3.03 -4.61
CA ASP A 17 11.92 -2.42 -3.31
C ASP A 17 12.36 -0.95 -3.49
N GLY A 18 11.93 -0.06 -2.61
CA GLY A 18 12.19 1.37 -2.75
C GLY A 18 11.30 2.09 -3.77
N ALA A 19 10.35 1.41 -4.41
CA ALA A 19 9.51 2.01 -5.43
C ALA A 19 8.42 2.94 -4.86
N ASN A 20 8.06 3.93 -5.67
CA ASN A 20 6.88 4.76 -5.45
C ASN A 20 5.66 4.07 -6.07
N VAL A 21 4.69 3.69 -5.25
CA VAL A 21 3.53 2.90 -5.68
C VAL A 21 2.25 3.67 -5.42
N ALA A 22 1.56 4.03 -6.49
CA ALA A 22 0.23 4.63 -6.40
C ALA A 22 -0.85 3.54 -6.27
N LEU A 23 -1.63 3.57 -5.19
CA LEU A 23 -2.68 2.60 -4.88
C LEU A 23 -3.97 3.33 -4.49
N GLY A 24 -5.14 2.71 -4.73
CA GLY A 24 -6.42 3.28 -4.31
C GLY A 24 -6.81 4.59 -5.03
N LEU A 25 -6.36 4.79 -6.28
CA LEU A 25 -6.62 6.03 -7.04
C LEU A 25 -8.11 6.28 -7.36
N GLN A 26 -8.94 5.23 -7.25
CA GLN A 26 -10.40 5.33 -7.35
C GLN A 26 -11.09 5.17 -5.97
N LEU A 27 -10.41 5.67 -4.93
CA LEU A 27 -10.91 5.69 -3.55
C LEU A 27 -11.33 4.27 -3.09
N GLU A 28 -12.31 4.18 -2.18
CA GLU A 28 -12.75 2.92 -1.60
C GLU A 28 -13.51 2.01 -2.56
N GLN A 29 -13.91 2.52 -3.74
CA GLN A 29 -14.69 1.75 -4.71
C GLN A 29 -13.87 0.66 -5.40
N MET A 30 -12.56 0.85 -5.53
CA MET A 30 -11.70 -0.07 -6.29
C MET A 30 -10.32 -0.23 -5.62
N ILE A 31 -10.34 -0.62 -4.35
CA ILE A 31 -9.12 -0.92 -3.60
C ILE A 31 -8.43 -2.15 -4.22
N PRO A 32 -7.15 -2.06 -4.64
CA PRO A 32 -6.46 -3.13 -5.35
C PRO A 32 -5.90 -4.21 -4.39
N PHE A 33 -6.78 -4.84 -3.59
CA PHE A 33 -6.39 -5.81 -2.55
C PHE A 33 -5.51 -6.94 -3.07
N ALA A 34 -5.82 -7.50 -4.25
CA ALA A 34 -5.04 -8.59 -4.82
C ALA A 34 -3.56 -8.20 -5.04
N ALA A 35 -3.32 -6.99 -5.55
CA ALA A 35 -1.97 -6.46 -5.74
C ALA A 35 -1.29 -6.17 -4.40
N GLY A 36 -1.99 -5.49 -3.49
CA GLY A 36 -1.41 -5.16 -2.17
C GLY A 36 -1.08 -6.40 -1.33
N HIS A 37 -1.92 -7.42 -1.35
CA HIS A 37 -1.63 -8.69 -0.67
C HIS A 37 -0.49 -9.46 -1.33
N GLU A 38 -0.31 -9.32 -2.64
CA GLU A 38 0.84 -9.89 -3.33
C GLU A 38 2.14 -9.15 -3.00
N ILE A 39 2.10 -7.82 -2.88
CA ILE A 39 3.22 -7.01 -2.37
C ILE A 39 3.66 -7.52 -0.99
N ILE A 40 2.71 -7.75 -0.08
CA ILE A 40 2.96 -8.32 1.25
C ILE A 40 3.57 -9.72 1.15
N ARG A 41 2.99 -10.61 0.33
CA ARG A 41 3.47 -12.00 0.18
C ARG A 41 4.87 -12.09 -0.41
N GLN A 42 5.21 -11.21 -1.35
CA GLN A 42 6.55 -11.13 -1.92
C GLN A 42 7.53 -10.34 -1.03
N LYS A 43 7.05 -9.82 0.10
CA LYS A 43 7.83 -9.04 1.06
C LYS A 43 8.56 -7.86 0.41
N LYS A 44 7.89 -7.13 -0.48
CA LYS A 44 8.45 -5.88 -0.99
C LYS A 44 8.66 -4.89 0.16
N ARG A 45 9.72 -4.09 0.10
CA ARG A 45 10.17 -3.21 1.18
C ARG A 45 10.44 -1.79 0.70
N ASP A 46 10.53 -0.90 1.68
CA ASP A 46 10.93 0.49 1.51
C ASP A 46 10.07 1.29 0.53
N LEU A 47 8.80 0.90 0.38
CA LEU A 47 7.90 1.52 -0.60
C LEU A 47 7.42 2.89 -0.13
N THR A 48 7.36 3.85 -1.06
CA THR A 48 6.61 5.09 -0.87
C THR A 48 5.20 4.87 -1.41
N LEU A 49 4.19 4.85 -0.52
CA LEU A 49 2.80 4.65 -0.92
C LEU A 49 2.14 5.99 -1.23
N ILE A 50 1.53 6.09 -2.40
CA ILE A 50 0.92 7.32 -2.91
C ILE A 50 -0.58 7.09 -3.13
N GLY A 51 -1.42 7.96 -2.59
CA GLY A 51 -2.86 7.87 -2.79
C GLY A 51 -3.57 9.19 -2.49
N PRO A 52 -4.69 9.52 -3.16
CA PRO A 52 -5.47 10.72 -2.83
C PRO A 52 -5.99 10.63 -1.38
N ILE A 53 -6.46 9.45 -0.98
CA ILE A 53 -6.78 9.07 0.39
C ILE A 53 -6.20 7.68 0.63
N SER A 54 -5.75 7.40 1.85
CA SER A 54 -5.42 6.02 2.23
C SER A 54 -6.70 5.23 2.45
N ASP A 55 -6.64 3.94 2.16
CA ASP A 55 -7.64 2.97 2.55
C ASP A 55 -7.02 1.94 3.52
N ILE A 56 -7.80 0.93 3.91
CA ILE A 56 -7.32 -0.13 4.80
C ILE A 56 -6.10 -0.90 4.23
N LEU A 57 -5.89 -0.89 2.92
CA LEU A 57 -4.74 -1.55 2.31
C LEU A 57 -3.43 -0.84 2.65
N PHE A 58 -3.42 0.49 2.77
CA PHE A 58 -2.23 1.21 3.27
C PHE A 58 -1.89 0.75 4.69
N ASP A 59 -2.89 0.69 5.57
CA ASP A 59 -2.68 0.23 6.95
C ASP A 59 -2.15 -1.22 7.00
N GLN A 60 -2.64 -2.10 6.12
CA GLN A 60 -2.12 -3.46 5.97
C GLN A 60 -0.67 -3.49 5.48
N LEU A 61 -0.31 -2.65 4.51
CA LEU A 61 1.05 -2.56 3.98
C LEU A 61 2.05 -2.00 5.00
N ILE A 62 1.62 -1.00 5.79
CA ILE A 62 2.39 -0.47 6.92
C ILE A 62 2.59 -1.56 7.97
N GLY A 63 1.52 -2.22 8.41
CA GLY A 63 1.59 -3.30 9.40
C GLY A 63 2.41 -4.51 8.94
N ALA A 64 2.53 -4.73 7.63
CA ALA A 64 3.37 -5.76 7.03
C ALA A 64 4.85 -5.34 6.84
N GLY A 65 5.22 -4.11 7.24
CA GLY A 65 6.56 -3.56 7.08
C GLY A 65 6.97 -3.33 5.63
N CYS A 66 6.01 -3.06 4.74
CA CYS A 66 6.29 -2.82 3.31
C CYS A 66 6.53 -1.34 3.01
N ALA A 67 5.98 -0.44 3.81
CA ALA A 67 6.02 1.01 3.59
C ALA A 67 7.16 1.67 4.37
N LYS A 68 7.81 2.65 3.72
CA LYS A 68 8.79 3.57 4.33
C LYS A 68 8.25 4.99 4.42
N GLU A 69 7.42 5.40 3.47
CA GLU A 69 6.90 6.76 3.39
C GLU A 69 5.47 6.73 2.85
N ILE A 70 4.63 7.66 3.30
CA ILE A 70 3.25 7.83 2.86
C ILE A 70 3.06 9.24 2.30
N VAL A 71 2.61 9.34 1.06
CA VAL A 71 2.23 10.60 0.41
C VAL A 71 0.74 10.57 0.08
N ALA A 72 -0.07 11.15 0.96
CA ALA A 72 -1.51 11.21 0.80
C ALA A 72 -2.11 12.49 1.39
N ALA A 73 -3.26 12.92 0.86
CA ALA A 73 -3.97 14.07 1.43
C ALA A 73 -4.69 13.72 2.74
N TRP A 74 -5.04 12.45 2.93
CA TRP A 74 -5.65 11.93 4.15
C TRP A 74 -5.30 10.46 4.36
N VAL A 75 -5.12 10.03 5.61
CA VAL A 75 -4.83 8.63 5.97
C VAL A 75 -5.78 8.12 7.06
N GLY A 76 -6.53 7.07 6.77
CA GLY A 76 -7.48 6.40 7.65
C GLY A 76 -8.39 5.40 6.91
N ASN A 77 -9.45 4.94 7.56
CA ASN A 77 -10.53 4.20 6.91
C ASN A 77 -11.87 4.92 7.18
N VAL A 78 -12.44 5.53 6.14
CA VAL A 78 -13.53 6.52 6.27
C VAL A 78 -14.69 6.02 7.13
N MET A 79 -15.13 4.76 6.94
CA MET A 79 -16.28 4.20 7.67
C MET A 79 -15.90 3.33 8.89
N MET A 80 -14.69 2.75 8.90
CA MET A 80 -14.28 1.78 9.93
C MET A 80 -13.30 2.34 10.97
N GLY A 81 -12.94 3.62 10.88
CA GLY A 81 -12.18 4.33 11.90
C GLY A 81 -10.69 4.46 11.60
N SER A 82 -9.87 4.46 12.65
CA SER A 82 -8.46 4.83 12.56
C SER A 82 -7.61 3.74 11.91
N ALA A 83 -6.67 4.15 11.05
CA ALA A 83 -5.58 3.29 10.58
C ALA A 83 -4.59 3.05 11.74
N TYR A 84 -4.74 1.93 12.45
CA TYR A 84 -3.98 1.66 13.68
C TYR A 84 -2.50 1.44 13.42
N ASN A 85 -2.13 0.77 12.33
CA ASN A 85 -0.73 0.60 11.96
C ASN A 85 -0.11 1.93 11.56
N PHE A 86 -0.83 2.75 10.80
CA PHE A 86 -0.37 4.10 10.46
C PHE A 86 -0.15 4.94 11.72
N ARG A 87 -1.14 4.98 12.63
CA ARG A 87 -1.01 5.71 13.89
C ARG A 87 0.21 5.26 14.68
N ARG A 88 0.41 3.95 14.86
CA ARG A 88 1.58 3.42 15.56
C ARG A 88 2.88 3.83 14.89
N ALA A 89 2.96 3.69 13.57
CA ALA A 89 4.17 4.01 12.82
C ALA A 89 4.57 5.50 12.96
N VAL A 90 3.58 6.41 12.90
CA VAL A 90 3.83 7.85 13.08
C VAL A 90 4.15 8.21 14.52
N GLU A 91 3.37 7.71 15.49
CA GLU A 91 3.51 8.08 16.90
C GLU A 91 4.73 7.44 17.58
N GLN A 92 5.17 6.27 17.14
CA GLN A 92 6.21 5.48 17.81
C GLN A 92 7.51 5.39 17.02
N ASP A 93 7.41 5.18 15.70
CA ASP A 93 8.58 4.87 14.86
C ASP A 93 9.08 6.08 14.08
N GLY A 94 8.34 7.20 14.12
CA GLY A 94 8.67 8.42 13.39
C GLY A 94 8.63 8.23 11.87
N MET A 95 7.79 7.30 11.40
CA MET A 95 7.46 7.13 9.99
C MET A 95 6.85 8.42 9.42
#